data_AF-A0A524FI92-F1
#
_entry.id   AF-A0A524FI92-F1
#
_cell.length_a   1.000
_cell.length_b   1.000
_cell.length_c   1.000
_cell.angle_alpha   90.00
_cell.angle_beta   90.00
_cell.angle_gamma   90.00
#
_symmetry.space_group_name_H-M   'P 1'
#
loop_
_entity.id
_entity.type
_entity.pdbx_description
1 polymer ?
#
loop_
_entity_poly.entity_id
_entity_poly.type
_entity_poly.pdbx_seq_one_letter_code
_entity_poly.pdbx_strand_id
1 'polypeptide(L)' 'MVNTLADACNQLKNAEFAKKKEVIITPASKLLQRVLRIYRKHLSY' A
#
# COMPACT_ATOMS: atom_id res chain seq x y z
N MET A 1 4.16 -2.91 -17.76
CA MET A 1 4.58 -1.78 -16.90
C MET A 1 4.91 -2.37 -15.53
N VAL A 2 6.16 -2.27 -15.09
CA VAL A 2 6.59 -2.84 -13.79
C VAL A 2 6.14 -1.86 -12.71
N ASN A 3 4.98 -2.07 -12.12
CA ASN A 3 4.56 -1.25 -10.98
C ASN A 3 5.45 -1.61 -9.80
N THR A 4 6.30 -0.67 -9.45
CA THR A 4 7.32 -0.82 -8.42
C THR A 4 6.70 -0.68 -7.04
N LEU A 5 7.44 -1.03 -5.99
CA LEU A 5 7.02 -0.77 -4.61
C LEU A 5 6.69 0.72 -4.38
N ALA A 6 7.38 1.62 -5.09
CA ALA A 6 7.13 3.06 -5.01
C ALA A 6 5.72 3.43 -5.51
N ASP A 7 5.26 2.84 -6.60
CA ASP A 7 3.92 3.08 -7.15
C ASP A 7 2.83 2.63 -6.17
N ALA A 8 3.01 1.47 -5.54
CA ALA A 8 2.10 0.98 -4.51
C ALA A 8 2.02 1.92 -3.30
N CYS A 9 3.15 2.43 -2.82
CA CYS A 9 3.18 3.40 -1.72
C CYS A 9 2.52 4.74 -2.09
N ASN A 10 2.71 5.21 -3.33
CA ASN A 10 2.05 6.43 -3.81
C ASN A 10 0.52 6.27 -3.86
N GLN A 11 0.03 5.11 -4.29
CA GLN A 11 -1.41 4.81 -4.31
C GLN A 11 -2.00 4.79 -2.89
N LEU A 12 -1.31 4.18 -1.93
CA LEU A 12 -1.71 4.22 -0.50
C LEU A 12 -1.79 5.66 0.01
N LYS A 13 -0.72 6.45 -0.17
CA LYS A 13 -0.68 7.85 0.26
C LYS A 13 -1.84 8.67 -0.31
N ASN A 14 -2.08 8.54 -1.62
CA ASN A 14 -3.15 9.28 -2.27
C ASN A 14 -4.54 8.83 -1.83
N ALA A 15 -4.74 7.53 -1.57
CA ALA A 15 -5.99 7.00 -1.05
C ALA A 15 -6.29 7.50 0.37
N GLU A 16 -5.28 7.54 1.25
CA GLU A 16 -5.37 8.11 2.59
C GLU A 16 -5.72 9.61 2.53
N PHE A 17 -5.04 10.37 1.66
CA PHE A 17 -5.33 11.80 1.47
C PHE A 17 -6.77 12.04 0.98
N ALA A 18 -7.27 11.17 0.10
CA ALA A 18 -8.65 11.18 -0.37
C ALA A 18 -9.66 10.60 0.64
N LYS A 19 -9.22 10.22 1.85
CA LYS A 19 -10.03 9.60 2.92
C LYS A 19 -10.80 8.35 2.47
N LYS A 20 -10.24 7.60 1.51
CA LYS A 20 -10.80 6.32 1.08
C LYS A 20 -10.49 5.28 2.15
N LYS A 21 -11.48 4.47 2.51
CA LYS A 21 -11.32 3.39 3.50
C LYS A 21 -10.56 2.17 2.93
N GLU A 22 -10.52 2.04 1.61
CA GLU A 22 -9.95 0.88 0.93
C GLU A 22 -9.26 1.31 -0.38
N VAL A 23 -8.21 0.57 -0.77
CA VAL A 23 -7.50 0.76 -2.04
C VAL A 23 -7.11 -0.59 -2.64
N ILE A 24 -7.29 -0.72 -3.96
CA ILE A 24 -6.89 -1.90 -4.73
C ILE A 24 -5.54 -1.61 -5.37
N ILE A 25 -4.51 -2.39 -5.04
CA ILE A 25 -3.16 -2.23 -5.59
C ILE A 25 -2.84 -3.44 -6.49
N THR A 26 -2.47 -3.17 -7.74
CA THR A 26 -2.07 -4.20 -8.71
C THR A 26 -0.79 -3.77 -9.45
N PRO A 27 0.08 -4.71 -9.86
CA PRO A 27 0.11 -6.14 -9.56
C PRO A 27 0.61 -6.42 -8.13
N ALA A 28 0.21 -7.57 -7.59
CA ALA A 28 0.67 -8.00 -6.27
C ALA A 28 2.11 -8.56 -6.32
N SER A 29 2.90 -8.29 -5.29
CA SER A 29 4.24 -8.87 -5.11
C SER A 29 4.46 -9.35 -3.67
N LYS A 30 5.32 -10.37 -3.49
CA LYS A 30 5.68 -10.87 -2.15
C LYS A 30 6.33 -9.80 -1.27
N LEU A 31 7.11 -8.89 -1.87
CA LEU A 31 7.72 -7.76 -1.18
C LEU A 31 6.66 -6.78 -0.68
N LEU A 32 5.71 -6.39 -1.54
CA LEU A 32 4.62 -5.50 -1.17
C LEU A 32 3.78 -6.07 -0.01
N GLN A 33 3.46 -7.37 -0.05
CA GLN A 33 2.73 -8.02 1.04
C GLN A 33 3.48 -7.96 2.38
N ARG A 34 4.81 -8.11 2.37
CA ARG A 34 5.65 -7.98 3.58
C ARG A 34 5.64 -6.55 4.11
N VAL A 35 5.75 -5.56 3.22
CA VAL A 35 5.70 -4.13 3.60
C VAL A 35 4.34 -3.78 4.22
N LEU A 36 3.23 -4.20 3.60
CA LEU A 36 1.88 -3.99 4.15
C LEU A 36 1.72 -4.63 5.54
N ARG A 37 2.32 -5.80 5.78
CA ARG A 37 2.32 -6.46 7.09
C ARG A 37 3.11 -5.66 8.14
N ILE A 38 4.21 -5.01 7.76
CA ILE A 38 4.97 -4.11 8.65
C ILE A 38 4.13 -2.89 8.99
N TYR A 39 3.49 -2.25 8.00
CA TYR A 39 2.61 -1.11 8.27
C TYR A 39 1.48 -1.47 9.22
N ARG A 40 0.82 -2.61 9.02
CA ARG A 40 -0.21 -3.10 9.94
C ARG A 40 0.31 -3.33 11.36
N LYS A 41 1.56 -3.76 11.53
CA LYS A 41 2.17 -3.97 12.86
C LYS A 41 2.37 -2.65 13.61
N HIS A 42 2.70 -1.57 12.91
CA HIS A 42 2.92 -0.25 13.51
C HIS A 42 1.66 0.61 13.60
N LEU A 43 0.58 0.21 12.94
CA LEU A 43 -0.71 0.87 13.04
C LEU A 43 -1.37 0.47 14.37
N SER A 44 -1.16 1.28 15.40
CA SER A 44 -1.88 1.17 16.67
C SER A 44 -3.18 1.98 16.55
N TYR A 45 -4.32 1.28 16.52
CA TYR A 45 -5.64 1.89 16.76
C TYR A 45 -5.92 1.96 18.25
#